data_AF-A0A930UIQ7-F1
#
_entry.id   AF-A0A930UIQ7-F1
#
_cell.length_a   1.000
_cell.length_b   1.000
_cell.length_c   1.000
_cell.angle_alpha   90.00
_cell.angle_beta   90.00
_cell.angle_gamma   90.00
#
_symmetry.space_group_name_H-M   'P 1'
#
loop_
_entity.id
_entity.type
_entity.pdbx_description
1 polymer ?
#
loop_
_entity_poly.entity_id
_entity_poly.type
_entity_poly.pdbx_seq_one_letter_code
_entity_poly.pdbx_strand_id
1 'polypeptide(L)'
;MALGTAERRAETGAPEAPQPEPILAAEFRNHRIIRRNGQVVGFDSAKIFGAIKKAFVAVGSANGGVPADVDVQVAQAVDRTLEGLLARFRRERNLTFAIEDVQDQVELGLARCGFAAISDAYHRYREERAEERRARVRELLPTSFSIVHPDGSARALDPAELHDRVEAACQGLGDGVDAEMLFQRIVSSLHVDITKENLEKAMALEAACLIERHYSYSKVAARLLLDRLVEEVMERPATRAETVKYYPELLARLVERGVAADRLDPALRGSFDLKALGAALRPERDDMLDYLGLQTLYDRYLIKDRAGRRLELPQLLWMRVAMGLALNHNEEGRRTERAIEFYELLSSFRFMSSTPTLFNSGTVFSQLSSCYLSTVADDLDGIYGAVHDNAMLSKYAGGLGNDWTPVRAMGSYIQGTGGKSQGVVPFLRVVNDTAVAVNQGGKRKGAVCSYLETWHGDVEEFQDLRKNTGDERRRTHDMNTANWVPDLFMQRVRAREGWTL
;
A
#
# COMPACT_ATOMS: atom_id res chain seq x y z
N MET A 1 -44.18 24.84 -60.23
CA MET A 1 -44.72 24.88 -58.86
C MET A 1 -43.55 25.20 -57.95
N ALA A 2 -43.36 26.46 -57.56
CA ALA A 2 -43.82 27.01 -56.27
C ALA A 2 -43.10 26.29 -55.10
N LEU A 3 -42.03 26.86 -54.50
CA LEU A 3 -41.93 27.99 -53.55
C LEU A 3 -41.91 27.52 -52.08
N GLY A 4 -40.94 28.01 -51.30
CA GLY A 4 -40.88 27.93 -49.82
C GLY A 4 -39.46 27.73 -49.26
N THR A 5 -38.54 28.71 -49.33
CA THR A 5 -38.14 29.65 -48.25
C THR A 5 -37.60 29.02 -46.95
N ALA A 6 -36.28 29.12 -46.75
CA ALA A 6 -35.67 29.28 -45.43
C ALA A 6 -34.44 30.21 -45.57
N GLU A 7 -34.60 31.43 -45.05
CA GLU A 7 -33.60 32.48 -45.01
C GLU A 7 -32.40 32.06 -44.15
N ARG A 8 -31.19 32.07 -44.72
CA ARG A 8 -29.95 32.10 -43.94
C ARG A 8 -29.64 33.56 -43.64
N ARG A 9 -29.75 33.94 -42.36
CA ARG A 9 -29.14 35.17 -41.84
C ARG A 9 -27.63 35.05 -41.97
N ALA A 10 -27.03 35.94 -42.76
CA ALA A 10 -25.61 36.19 -42.75
C ALA A 10 -25.28 37.04 -41.52
N GLU A 11 -24.64 36.46 -40.51
CA GLU A 11 -23.93 37.23 -39.49
C GLU A 11 -22.55 37.59 -40.05
N THR A 12 -22.42 38.86 -40.42
CA THR A 12 -21.15 39.51 -40.72
C THR A 12 -20.36 39.68 -39.42
N GLY A 13 -19.50 38.71 -39.09
CA GLY A 13 -18.44 38.88 -38.11
C GLY A 13 -17.25 39.62 -38.76
N ALA A 14 -16.92 40.80 -38.26
CA ALA A 14 -15.68 41.50 -38.60
C ALA A 14 -14.46 40.63 -38.22
N PRO A 15 -13.33 40.70 -38.94
CA PRO A 15 -12.14 39.95 -38.57
C PRO A 15 -11.57 40.52 -37.28
N GLU A 16 -11.51 39.67 -36.24
CA GLU A 16 -10.87 39.97 -34.96
C GLU A 16 -9.37 40.18 -35.19
N ALA A 17 -8.81 41.27 -34.66
CA ALA A 17 -7.38 41.58 -34.79
C ALA A 17 -6.53 40.45 -34.17
N PRO A 18 -5.36 40.10 -34.73
CA PRO A 18 -4.52 39.04 -34.19
C PRO A 18 -4.06 39.42 -32.78
N GLN A 19 -4.42 38.58 -31.80
CA GLN A 19 -3.94 38.72 -30.42
C GLN A 19 -2.42 38.53 -30.39
N PRO A 20 -1.67 39.28 -29.57
CA PRO A 20 -0.22 39.09 -29.43
C PRO A 20 0.04 37.68 -28.86
N GLU A 21 0.65 36.81 -29.66
CA GLU A 21 1.04 35.47 -29.19
C GLU A 21 2.20 35.59 -28.18
N PRO A 22 2.09 34.97 -26.98
CA PRO A 22 3.18 34.97 -26.00
C PRO A 22 4.40 34.19 -26.54
N ILE A 23 5.59 34.75 -26.33
CA ILE A 23 6.85 34.31 -26.97
C ILE A 23 7.19 32.84 -26.64
N LEU A 24 6.76 32.36 -25.47
CA LEU A 24 7.06 31.02 -24.97
C LEU A 24 6.00 29.96 -25.31
N ALA A 25 4.88 30.32 -25.95
CA ALA A 25 3.79 29.38 -26.22
C ALA A 25 4.22 28.15 -27.06
N ALA A 26 5.21 28.33 -27.93
CA ALA A 26 5.71 27.27 -28.81
C ALA A 26 6.39 26.11 -28.06
N GLU A 27 7.00 26.36 -26.89
CA GLU A 27 7.65 25.32 -26.08
C GLU A 27 6.63 24.38 -25.41
N PHE A 28 5.35 24.75 -25.40
CA PHE A 28 4.30 24.01 -24.70
C PHE A 28 3.52 23.00 -25.56
N ARG A 29 3.83 22.88 -26.86
CA ARG A 29 3.06 22.06 -27.82
C ARG A 29 2.88 20.59 -27.43
N ASN A 30 3.84 20.02 -26.68
CA ASN A 30 3.80 18.61 -26.25
C ASN A 30 3.32 18.41 -24.80
N HIS A 31 2.95 19.50 -24.11
CA HIS A 31 2.57 19.46 -22.71
C HIS A 31 1.06 19.31 -22.53
N ARG A 32 0.63 18.67 -21.43
CA ARG A 32 -0.78 18.38 -21.14
C ARG A 32 -1.16 18.82 -19.72
N ILE A 33 -2.43 19.17 -19.54
CA ILE A 33 -3.01 19.58 -18.26
C ILE A 33 -4.08 18.57 -17.85
N ILE A 34 -3.99 18.08 -16.62
CA ILE A 34 -4.99 17.26 -15.93
C ILE A 34 -5.98 18.22 -15.27
N ARG A 35 -7.21 18.26 -15.79
CA ARG A 35 -8.31 19.04 -15.20
C ARG A 35 -8.77 18.41 -13.89
N ARG A 36 -9.53 19.18 -13.08
CA ARG A 36 -10.09 18.71 -11.79
C ARG A 36 -10.95 17.44 -11.93
N ASN A 37 -11.56 17.22 -13.09
CA ASN A 37 -12.32 16.02 -13.42
C ASN A 37 -11.47 14.86 -13.98
N GLY A 38 -10.13 14.90 -13.82
CA GLY A 38 -9.21 13.88 -14.31
C GLY A 38 -8.85 13.98 -15.80
N GLN A 39 -9.61 14.75 -16.59
CA GLN A 39 -9.42 14.84 -18.04
C GLN A 39 -8.08 15.47 -18.42
N VAL A 40 -7.34 14.77 -19.27
CA VAL A 40 -6.08 15.23 -19.83
C VAL A 40 -6.33 16.02 -21.11
N VAL A 41 -6.07 17.32 -21.10
CA VAL A 41 -6.22 18.21 -22.27
C VAL A 41 -4.87 18.78 -22.70
N GLY A 42 -4.74 19.11 -23.98
CA GLY A 42 -3.56 19.83 -24.47
C GLY A 42 -3.40 21.18 -23.78
N PHE A 43 -2.15 21.58 -23.54
CA PHE A 43 -1.85 22.89 -22.98
C PHE A 43 -2.27 24.00 -23.95
N ASP A 44 -2.93 25.03 -23.42
CA ASP A 44 -3.49 26.14 -24.18
C ASP A 44 -3.28 27.45 -23.41
N SER A 45 -2.34 28.27 -23.90
CA SER A 45 -1.97 29.56 -23.29
C SER A 45 -3.09 30.60 -23.39
N ALA A 46 -4.00 30.49 -24.37
CA ALA A 46 -5.10 31.43 -24.55
C ALA A 46 -6.08 31.39 -23.37
N LYS A 47 -6.22 30.23 -22.72
CA LYS A 47 -7.05 30.08 -21.50
C LYS A 47 -6.44 30.78 -20.30
N ILE A 48 -5.11 30.77 -20.19
CA ILE A 48 -4.38 31.49 -19.13
C ILE A 48 -4.54 32.99 -19.37
N PHE A 49 -4.33 33.44 -20.61
CA PHE A 49 -4.54 34.83 -21.02
C PHE A 49 -5.96 35.30 -20.68
N GLY A 50 -6.98 34.52 -21.04
CA GLY A 50 -8.38 34.85 -20.74
C GLY A 50 -8.70 34.89 -19.25
N ALA A 51 -8.11 33.99 -18.44
CA ALA A 51 -8.30 33.99 -16.99
C ALA A 51 -7.65 35.21 -16.33
N ILE A 52 -6.42 35.56 -16.72
CA ILE A 52 -5.72 36.75 -16.22
C ILE A 52 -6.43 38.02 -16.68
N LYS A 53 -6.85 38.12 -17.95
CA LYS A 53 -7.60 39.26 -18.48
C LYS A 53 -8.89 39.51 -17.70
N LYS A 54 -9.63 38.45 -17.33
CA LYS A 54 -10.82 38.57 -16.45
C LYS A 54 -10.48 39.16 -15.08
N ALA A 55 -9.35 38.80 -14.50
CA ALA A 55 -8.89 39.37 -13.24
C ALA A 55 -8.56 40.86 -13.36
N PHE A 56 -7.85 41.25 -14.43
CA PHE A 56 -7.55 42.65 -14.75
C PHE A 56 -8.83 43.47 -14.97
N VAL A 57 -9.81 42.93 -15.68
CA VAL A 57 -11.11 43.59 -15.90
C VAL A 57 -11.89 43.72 -14.60
N ALA A 58 -11.93 42.68 -13.77
CA ALA A 58 -12.65 42.72 -12.49
C ALA A 58 -12.10 43.82 -11.55
N VAL A 59 -10.77 43.97 -11.47
CA VAL A 59 -10.13 45.02 -10.65
C VAL A 59 -10.25 46.40 -11.30
N GLY A 60 -10.08 46.49 -12.62
CA GLY A 60 -10.21 47.74 -13.37
C GLY A 60 -11.63 48.33 -13.32
N SER A 61 -12.66 47.47 -13.41
CA SER A 61 -14.06 47.89 -13.25
C SER A 61 -14.37 48.38 -11.84
N ALA A 62 -13.66 47.91 -10.81
CA ALA A 62 -13.80 48.40 -9.44
C ALA A 62 -13.07 49.74 -9.18
N ASN A 63 -11.99 50.03 -9.93
CA ASN A 63 -11.11 51.18 -9.71
C ASN A 63 -11.21 52.29 -10.77
N GLY A 64 -12.31 52.36 -11.52
CA GLY A 64 -12.61 53.50 -12.40
C GLY A 64 -12.15 53.37 -13.86
N GLY A 65 -11.84 52.16 -14.33
CA GLY A 65 -11.55 51.88 -15.74
C GLY A 65 -10.48 50.80 -15.93
N VAL A 66 -10.55 50.09 -17.06
CA VAL A 66 -9.52 49.13 -17.47
C VAL A 66 -8.37 49.90 -18.13
N PRO A 67 -7.10 49.74 -17.69
CA PRO A 67 -5.96 50.40 -18.33
C PRO A 67 -5.90 50.15 -19.85
N ALA A 68 -5.52 51.16 -20.62
CA ALA A 68 -5.43 51.05 -22.08
C ALA A 68 -4.38 50.02 -22.55
N ASP A 69 -3.43 49.67 -21.68
CA ASP A 69 -2.34 48.73 -21.90
C ASP A 69 -2.57 47.36 -21.25
N VAL A 70 -3.80 47.02 -20.83
CA VAL A 70 -4.10 45.75 -20.16
C VAL A 70 -3.66 44.54 -20.98
N ASP A 71 -3.85 44.52 -22.30
CA ASP A 71 -3.44 43.36 -23.09
C ASP A 71 -1.91 43.15 -23.10
N VAL A 72 -1.13 44.23 -22.97
CA VAL A 72 0.34 44.15 -22.83
C VAL A 72 0.74 43.66 -21.45
N GLN A 73 0.09 44.16 -20.40
CA GLN A 73 0.33 43.73 -19.01
C GLN A 73 -0.08 42.26 -18.77
N VAL A 74 -1.19 41.84 -19.36
CA VAL A 74 -1.66 40.44 -19.33
C VAL A 74 -0.67 39.55 -20.07
N ALA A 75 -0.18 39.95 -21.24
CA ALA A 75 0.82 39.18 -21.99
C ALA A 75 2.12 38.99 -21.17
N GLN A 76 2.60 40.05 -20.50
CA GLN A 76 3.76 39.96 -19.61
C GLN A 76 3.54 39.00 -18.44
N ALA A 77 2.36 39.04 -17.81
CA ALA A 77 2.00 38.12 -16.73
C ALA A 77 1.94 36.66 -17.22
N VAL A 78 1.35 36.42 -18.40
CA VAL A 78 1.33 35.10 -19.04
C VAL A 78 2.74 34.60 -19.29
N ASP A 79 3.63 35.41 -19.88
CA ASP A 79 5.02 35.02 -20.14
C ASP A 79 5.76 34.63 -18.85
N ARG A 80 5.57 35.38 -17.75
CA ARG A 80 6.15 35.02 -16.44
C ARG A 80 5.58 33.74 -15.85
N THR A 81 4.28 33.49 -16.02
CA THR A 81 3.65 32.23 -15.62
C THR A 81 4.21 31.06 -16.44
N LEU A 82 4.40 31.25 -17.75
CA LEU A 82 4.99 30.24 -18.64
C LEU A 82 6.46 29.97 -18.27
N GLU A 83 7.26 30.98 -17.94
CA GLU A 83 8.63 30.81 -17.44
C GLU A 83 8.66 29.98 -16.15
N GLY A 84 7.78 30.29 -15.18
CA GLY A 84 7.68 29.56 -13.92
C GLY A 84 7.29 28.10 -14.12
N LEU A 85 6.34 27.87 -15.02
CA LEU A 85 5.95 26.53 -15.46
C LEU A 85 7.13 25.80 -16.12
N LEU A 86 7.84 26.39 -17.10
CA LEU A 86 9.01 25.82 -17.80
C LEU A 86 10.15 25.44 -16.86
N ALA A 87 10.45 26.28 -15.88
CA ALA A 87 11.44 25.98 -14.86
C ALA A 87 11.07 24.72 -14.06
N ARG A 88 9.78 24.54 -13.78
CA ARG A 88 9.25 23.35 -13.09
C ARG A 88 9.26 22.11 -13.99
N PHE A 89 8.86 22.23 -15.27
CA PHE A 89 8.95 21.16 -16.28
C PHE A 89 10.36 20.57 -16.36
N ARG A 90 11.40 21.43 -16.46
CA ARG A 90 12.79 20.98 -16.59
C ARG A 90 13.31 20.27 -15.33
N ARG A 91 12.83 20.66 -14.14
CA ARG A 91 13.24 20.06 -12.87
C ARG A 91 12.60 18.69 -12.65
N GLU A 92 11.32 18.54 -13.00
CA GLU A 92 10.52 17.35 -12.70
C GLU A 92 10.49 16.31 -13.84
N ARG A 93 10.97 16.66 -15.05
CA ARG A 93 10.97 15.80 -16.25
C ARG A 93 9.58 15.23 -16.62
N ASN A 94 8.51 15.91 -16.24
CA ASN A 94 7.13 15.49 -16.49
C ASN A 94 6.50 16.31 -17.62
N LEU A 95 5.65 15.69 -18.44
CA LEU A 95 4.91 16.33 -19.54
C LEU A 95 3.45 16.70 -19.17
N THR A 96 3.01 16.39 -17.95
CA THR A 96 1.62 16.50 -17.47
C THR A 96 1.54 17.14 -16.09
N PHE A 97 0.59 18.06 -15.86
CA PHE A 97 0.43 18.84 -14.62
C PHE A 97 -1.02 18.90 -14.17
N ALA A 98 -1.26 19.04 -12.87
CA ALA A 98 -2.60 19.35 -12.38
C ALA A 98 -2.95 20.81 -12.71
N ILE A 99 -4.24 21.08 -12.92
CA ILE A 99 -4.72 22.44 -13.16
C ILE A 99 -4.44 23.41 -11.99
N GLU A 100 -4.30 22.90 -10.77
CA GLU A 100 -3.90 23.71 -9.61
C GLU A 100 -2.46 24.21 -9.73
N ASP A 101 -1.53 23.40 -10.26
CA ASP A 101 -0.16 23.84 -10.48
C ASP A 101 -0.09 25.03 -11.45
N VAL A 102 -0.96 25.04 -12.46
CA VAL A 102 -1.08 26.17 -13.39
C VAL A 102 -1.63 27.40 -12.68
N GLN A 103 -2.64 27.25 -11.82
CA GLN A 103 -3.21 28.37 -11.06
C GLN A 103 -2.21 28.97 -10.08
N ASP A 104 -1.43 28.14 -9.38
CA ASP A 104 -0.38 28.61 -8.46
C ASP A 104 0.70 29.39 -9.21
N GLN A 105 1.07 28.97 -10.43
CA GLN A 105 1.99 29.73 -11.27
C GLN A 105 1.38 30.99 -11.87
N VAL A 106 0.06 31.07 -12.03
CA VAL A 106 -0.64 32.32 -12.39
C VAL A 106 -0.53 33.33 -11.25
N GLU A 107 -0.79 32.91 -10.01
CA GLU A 107 -0.66 33.77 -8.82
C GLU A 107 0.79 34.27 -8.65
N LEU A 108 1.76 33.36 -8.72
CA LEU A 108 3.19 33.72 -8.67
C LEU A 108 3.62 34.63 -9.83
N GLY A 109 3.11 34.39 -11.04
CA GLY A 109 3.39 35.21 -12.22
C GLY A 109 2.88 36.64 -12.07
N LEU A 110 1.65 36.81 -11.58
CA LEU A 110 1.05 38.10 -11.29
C LEU A 110 1.80 38.86 -10.20
N ALA A 111 2.15 38.19 -9.11
CA ALA A 111 2.92 38.77 -8.02
C ALA A 111 4.30 39.25 -8.47
N ARG A 112 5.01 38.45 -9.29
CA ARG A 112 6.35 38.80 -9.83
C ARG A 112 6.35 39.97 -10.81
N CYS A 113 5.24 40.20 -11.48
CA CYS A 113 5.08 41.37 -12.36
C CYS A 113 4.70 42.66 -11.60
N GLY A 114 4.60 42.60 -10.25
CA GLY A 114 4.23 43.75 -9.43
C GLY A 114 2.72 43.99 -9.35
N PHE A 115 1.89 43.08 -9.87
CA PHE A 115 0.42 43.20 -9.86
C PHE A 115 -0.20 42.57 -8.60
N ALA A 116 0.29 42.94 -7.41
CA ALA A 116 -0.13 42.34 -6.14
C ALA A 116 -1.66 42.41 -5.92
N ALA A 117 -2.28 43.57 -6.16
CA ALA A 117 -3.72 43.76 -5.99
C ALA A 117 -4.56 42.87 -6.94
N ILE A 118 -4.04 42.55 -8.13
CA ILE A 118 -4.72 41.68 -9.10
C ILE A 118 -4.52 40.21 -8.74
N SER A 119 -3.33 39.85 -8.24
CA SER A 119 -3.07 38.53 -7.67
C SER A 119 -4.01 38.22 -6.51
N ASP A 120 -4.21 39.17 -5.58
CA ASP A 120 -5.13 39.01 -4.44
C ASP A 120 -6.60 38.90 -4.87
N ALA A 121 -6.99 39.62 -5.93
CA ALA A 121 -8.33 39.50 -6.51
C ALA A 121 -8.53 38.15 -7.22
N TYR A 122 -7.50 37.65 -7.93
CA TYR A 122 -7.53 36.34 -8.55
C TYR A 122 -7.62 35.22 -7.50
N HIS A 123 -6.84 35.33 -6.42
CA HIS A 123 -6.86 34.40 -5.30
C HIS A 123 -8.25 34.35 -4.63
N ARG A 124 -8.84 35.51 -4.30
CA ARG A 124 -10.19 35.58 -3.74
C ARG A 124 -11.25 34.97 -4.66
N TYR A 125 -11.18 35.23 -5.97
CA TYR A 125 -12.10 34.62 -6.93
C TYR A 125 -11.96 33.09 -6.99
N ARG A 126 -10.73 32.57 -6.87
CA ARG A 126 -10.46 31.13 -6.79
C ARG A 126 -11.06 30.53 -5.51
N GLU A 127 -10.92 31.21 -4.37
CA GLU A 127 -11.50 30.83 -3.09
C GLU A 127 -13.03 30.86 -3.11
N GLU A 128 -13.66 31.93 -3.60
CA GLU A 128 -15.11 32.04 -3.74
C GLU A 128 -15.68 30.90 -4.60
N ARG A 129 -15.02 30.59 -5.73
CA ARG A 129 -15.44 29.44 -6.57
C ARG A 129 -15.22 28.11 -5.88
N ALA A 130 -14.22 27.98 -5.01
CA ALA A 130 -14.04 26.79 -4.18
C ALA A 130 -15.14 26.68 -3.12
N GLU A 131 -15.53 27.80 -2.51
CA GLU A 131 -16.66 27.87 -1.57
C GLU A 131 -18.00 27.57 -2.22
N GLU A 132 -18.30 28.10 -3.41
CA GLU A 132 -19.53 27.77 -4.16
C GLU A 132 -19.64 26.27 -4.45
N ARG A 133 -18.51 25.61 -4.76
CA ARG A 133 -18.47 24.15 -4.96
C ARG A 133 -18.71 23.41 -3.65
N ARG A 134 -18.05 23.82 -2.56
CA ARG A 134 -18.26 23.26 -1.21
C ARG A 134 -19.71 23.44 -0.75
N ALA A 135 -20.32 24.58 -1.03
CA ALA A 135 -21.72 24.87 -0.70
C ALA A 135 -22.68 23.94 -1.46
N ARG A 136 -22.43 23.68 -2.75
CA ARG A 136 -23.23 22.73 -3.56
C ARG A 136 -23.11 21.29 -3.07
N VAL A 137 -21.93 20.86 -2.60
CA VAL A 137 -21.74 19.55 -1.95
C VAL A 137 -22.49 19.48 -0.61
N ARG A 138 -22.54 20.60 0.13
CA ARG A 138 -23.26 20.68 1.41
C ARG A 138 -24.78 20.58 1.25
N GLU A 139 -25.34 21.08 0.15
CA GLU A 139 -26.76 20.94 -0.18
C GLU A 139 -27.18 19.50 -0.56
N LEU A 140 -26.24 18.66 -1.03
CA LEU A 140 -26.50 17.26 -1.39
C LEU A 140 -26.70 16.33 -0.18
N LEU A 141 -26.51 16.83 1.05
CA LEU A 141 -26.64 16.06 2.28
C LEU A 141 -27.84 16.53 3.11
N PRO A 142 -28.97 15.80 3.10
CA PRO A 142 -30.19 16.19 3.81
C PRO A 142 -30.11 15.99 5.34
N THR A 143 -29.06 15.37 5.87
CA THR A 143 -28.92 15.02 7.29
C THR A 143 -27.53 15.34 7.83
N SER A 144 -27.50 16.05 8.95
CA SER A 144 -26.30 16.24 9.78
C SER A 144 -25.91 14.91 10.45
N PHE A 145 -24.86 14.25 9.95
CA PHE A 145 -24.28 13.07 10.58
C PHE A 145 -23.35 13.46 11.73
N SER A 146 -23.42 12.73 12.85
CA SER A 146 -22.47 12.81 13.98
C SER A 146 -21.40 11.73 13.83
N ILE A 147 -20.11 12.11 13.92
CA ILE A 147 -18.99 11.20 14.08
C ILE A 147 -18.65 11.09 15.55
N VAL A 148 -18.64 9.87 16.08
CA VAL A 148 -18.12 9.60 17.43
C VAL A 148 -16.62 9.37 17.36
N HIS A 149 -15.86 10.22 18.04
CA HIS A 149 -14.41 10.13 18.17
C HIS A 149 -14.01 9.16 19.31
N PRO A 150 -12.75 8.67 19.32
CA PRO A 150 -12.28 7.75 20.35
C PRO A 150 -12.36 8.30 21.79
N ASP A 151 -12.39 9.62 21.95
CA ASP A 151 -12.54 10.32 23.24
C ASP A 151 -14.00 10.41 23.71
N GLY A 152 -14.95 9.85 22.95
CA GLY A 152 -16.39 9.91 23.21
C GLY A 152 -17.04 11.22 22.78
N SER A 153 -16.28 12.17 22.21
CA SER A 153 -16.85 13.39 21.65
C SER A 153 -17.58 13.11 20.33
N ALA A 154 -18.75 13.75 20.15
CA ALA A 154 -19.48 13.70 18.90
C ALA A 154 -19.25 15.01 18.13
N ARG A 155 -18.65 14.91 16.95
CA ARG A 155 -18.45 16.05 16.05
C ARG A 155 -19.33 15.88 14.82
N ALA A 156 -19.95 16.96 14.35
CA ALA A 156 -20.66 16.93 13.08
C ALA A 156 -19.68 16.59 11.94
N LEU A 157 -20.03 15.60 11.11
CA LEU A 157 -19.32 15.30 9.88
C LEU A 157 -19.36 16.54 8.98
N ASP A 158 -18.19 17.06 8.59
CA ASP A 158 -18.12 18.09 7.56
C ASP A 158 -18.07 17.42 6.17
N PRO A 159 -19.12 17.58 5.35
CA PRO A 159 -19.15 17.00 4.03
C PRO A 159 -18.03 17.48 3.12
N ALA A 160 -17.62 18.73 3.28
CA ALA A 160 -16.56 19.32 2.47
C ALA A 160 -15.23 18.64 2.76
N GLU A 161 -14.92 18.40 4.04
CA GLU A 161 -13.70 17.69 4.45
C GLU A 161 -13.69 16.24 3.93
N LEU A 162 -14.83 15.54 3.98
CA LEU A 162 -14.95 14.20 3.43
C LEU A 162 -14.77 14.19 1.89
N HIS A 163 -15.37 15.14 1.20
CA HIS A 163 -15.27 15.28 -0.25
C HIS A 163 -13.83 15.56 -0.67
N ASP A 164 -13.16 16.51 -0.02
CA ASP A 164 -11.76 16.88 -0.27
C ASP A 164 -10.82 15.67 -0.10
N ARG A 165 -11.06 14.82 0.90
CA ARG A 165 -10.31 13.56 1.10
C ARG A 165 -10.51 12.56 -0.04
N VAL A 166 -11.76 12.38 -0.49
CA VAL A 166 -12.09 11.47 -1.60
C VAL A 166 -11.49 12.00 -2.91
N GLU A 167 -11.58 13.31 -3.16
CA GLU A 167 -11.00 13.94 -4.34
C GLU A 167 -9.47 13.78 -4.33
N ALA A 168 -8.81 14.06 -3.20
CA ALA A 168 -7.37 13.87 -3.04
C ALA A 168 -6.91 12.42 -3.31
N ALA A 169 -7.66 11.43 -2.84
CA ALA A 169 -7.35 10.02 -3.09
C ALA A 169 -7.48 9.65 -4.59
N CYS A 170 -8.41 10.28 -5.32
CA CYS A 170 -8.65 10.06 -6.75
C CYS A 170 -7.67 10.78 -7.68
N GLN A 171 -6.90 11.75 -7.19
CA GLN A 171 -6.01 12.57 -8.03
C GLN A 171 -4.97 11.75 -8.81
N GLY A 172 -4.82 12.07 -10.10
CA GLY A 172 -3.78 11.51 -10.96
C GLY A 172 -4.01 10.07 -11.46
N LEU A 173 -5.23 9.52 -11.31
CA LEU A 173 -5.56 8.12 -11.67
C LEU A 173 -6.30 7.94 -13.01
N GLY A 174 -6.53 9.03 -13.75
CA GLY A 174 -7.14 9.05 -15.08
C GLY A 174 -8.67 9.04 -15.10
N ASP A 175 -9.25 9.00 -16.30
CA ASP A 175 -10.70 9.18 -16.56
C ASP A 175 -11.60 8.03 -16.06
N GLY A 176 -11.01 6.91 -15.63
CA GLY A 176 -11.74 5.75 -15.11
C GLY A 176 -12.18 5.87 -13.65
N VAL A 177 -11.80 6.96 -12.96
CA VAL A 177 -12.09 7.18 -11.54
C VAL A 177 -12.99 8.40 -11.37
N ASP A 178 -14.23 8.15 -10.94
CA ASP A 178 -15.20 9.16 -10.58
C ASP A 178 -15.22 9.34 -9.05
N ALA A 179 -14.71 10.49 -8.60
CA ALA A 179 -14.66 10.87 -7.18
C ALA A 179 -16.04 11.25 -6.64
N GLU A 180 -16.90 11.85 -7.46
CA GLU A 180 -18.23 12.29 -7.05
C GLU A 180 -19.15 11.08 -6.83
N MET A 181 -19.09 10.10 -7.73
CA MET A 181 -19.79 8.83 -7.56
C MET A 181 -19.33 8.10 -6.28
N LEU A 182 -18.02 8.06 -6.02
CA LEU A 182 -17.49 7.43 -4.80
C LEU A 182 -17.96 8.18 -3.55
N PHE A 183 -17.90 9.50 -3.54
CA PHE A 183 -18.41 10.33 -2.45
C PHE A 183 -19.89 10.06 -2.15
N GLN A 184 -20.74 10.04 -3.19
CA GLN A 184 -22.17 9.76 -3.04
C GLN A 184 -22.44 8.36 -2.48
N ARG A 185 -21.67 7.34 -2.90
CA ARG A 185 -21.76 5.98 -2.35
C ARG A 185 -21.36 5.93 -0.88
N ILE A 186 -20.25 6.57 -0.51
CA ILE A 186 -19.80 6.65 0.88
C ILE A 186 -20.89 7.28 1.73
N VAL A 187 -21.38 8.46 1.34
CA VAL A 187 -22.48 9.17 2.02
C VAL A 187 -23.72 8.30 2.18
N SER A 188 -24.13 7.59 1.12
CA SER A 188 -25.31 6.72 1.14
C SER A 188 -25.16 5.51 2.07
N SER A 189 -23.91 5.10 2.36
CA SER A 189 -23.60 4.00 3.28
C SER A 189 -23.55 4.41 4.76
N LEU A 190 -23.58 5.71 5.06
CA LEU A 190 -23.45 6.22 6.43
C LEU A 190 -24.75 6.04 7.23
N HIS A 191 -24.60 5.69 8.50
CA HIS A 191 -25.68 5.66 9.48
C HIS A 191 -25.42 6.68 10.60
N VAL A 192 -26.46 6.99 11.38
CA VAL A 192 -26.36 7.87 12.56
C VAL A 192 -25.42 7.25 13.59
N ASP A 193 -24.60 8.08 14.25
CA ASP A 193 -23.60 7.68 15.26
C ASP A 193 -22.52 6.71 14.76
N ILE A 194 -22.04 6.91 13.53
CA ILE A 194 -20.88 6.19 13.02
C ILE A 194 -19.61 6.60 13.80
N THR A 195 -18.80 5.63 14.19
CA THR A 195 -17.49 5.91 14.78
C THR A 195 -16.51 6.34 13.70
N LYS A 196 -15.53 7.20 14.04
CA LYS A 196 -14.48 7.60 13.11
C LYS A 196 -13.80 6.40 12.44
N GLU A 197 -13.53 5.35 13.22
CA GLU A 197 -12.90 4.13 12.71
C GLU A 197 -13.76 3.41 11.66
N ASN A 198 -15.08 3.36 11.87
CA ASN A 198 -16.00 2.72 10.93
C ASN A 198 -16.21 3.57 9.67
N LEU A 199 -16.20 4.90 9.78
CA LEU A 199 -16.23 5.81 8.64
C LEU A 199 -15.03 5.57 7.71
N GLU A 200 -13.81 5.56 8.26
CA GLU A 200 -12.60 5.36 7.46
C GLU A 200 -12.53 3.96 6.83
N LYS A 201 -13.03 2.93 7.54
CA LYS A 201 -13.21 1.58 6.96
C LYS A 201 -14.20 1.59 5.81
N ALA A 202 -15.36 2.23 5.99
CA ALA A 202 -16.39 2.31 4.96
C ALA A 202 -15.87 3.02 3.70
N MET A 203 -15.11 4.11 3.85
CA MET A 203 -14.47 4.82 2.74
C MET A 203 -13.57 3.90 1.90
N ALA A 204 -12.68 3.16 2.55
CA ALA A 204 -11.78 2.22 1.86
C ALA A 204 -12.54 1.05 1.22
N LEU A 205 -13.57 0.52 1.89
CA LEU A 205 -14.39 -0.59 1.38
C LEU A 205 -15.26 -0.18 0.18
N GLU A 206 -15.91 0.98 0.21
CA GLU A 206 -16.69 1.47 -0.94
C GLU A 206 -15.79 1.73 -2.15
N ALA A 207 -14.59 2.28 -1.94
CA ALA A 207 -13.59 2.38 -2.99
C ALA A 207 -13.16 1.00 -3.51
N ALA A 208 -12.94 0.01 -2.63
CA ALA A 208 -12.57 -1.35 -3.02
C ALA A 208 -13.67 -2.06 -3.83
N CYS A 209 -14.95 -1.82 -3.52
CA CYS A 209 -16.08 -2.34 -4.30
C CYS A 209 -16.07 -1.84 -5.75
N LEU A 210 -15.52 -0.66 -6.03
CA LEU A 210 -15.44 -0.09 -7.37
C LEU A 210 -14.26 -0.63 -8.20
N ILE A 211 -13.41 -1.49 -7.63
CA ILE A 211 -12.32 -2.16 -8.36
C ILE A 211 -12.87 -2.97 -9.55
N GLU A 212 -14.07 -3.56 -9.41
CA GLU A 212 -14.74 -4.29 -10.49
C GLU A 212 -15.06 -3.40 -11.71
N ARG A 213 -15.27 -2.10 -11.49
CA ARG A 213 -15.56 -1.13 -12.55
C ARG A 213 -14.28 -0.61 -13.18
N HIS A 214 -13.28 -0.29 -12.36
CA HIS A 214 -12.00 0.17 -12.84
C HIS A 214 -10.88 -0.15 -11.85
N TYR A 215 -9.80 -0.76 -12.32
CA TYR A 215 -8.68 -1.21 -11.48
C TYR A 215 -8.02 -0.08 -10.66
N SER A 216 -8.03 1.17 -11.16
CA SER A 216 -7.49 2.34 -10.44
C SER A 216 -8.16 2.58 -9.08
N TYR A 217 -9.39 2.11 -8.85
CA TYR A 217 -10.02 2.19 -7.53
C TYR A 217 -9.27 1.39 -6.45
N SER A 218 -8.42 0.42 -6.84
CA SER A 218 -7.52 -0.26 -5.92
C SER A 218 -6.49 0.71 -5.32
N LYS A 219 -6.00 1.67 -6.12
CA LYS A 219 -5.13 2.75 -5.64
C LYS A 219 -5.88 3.74 -4.76
N VAL A 220 -7.12 4.09 -5.12
CA VAL A 220 -7.96 4.98 -4.30
C VAL A 220 -8.19 4.36 -2.92
N ALA A 221 -8.62 3.09 -2.87
CA ALA A 221 -8.83 2.38 -1.61
C ALA A 221 -7.53 2.27 -0.78
N ALA A 222 -6.38 2.04 -1.43
CA ALA A 222 -5.08 2.06 -0.76
C ALA A 222 -4.75 3.43 -0.16
N ARG A 223 -4.97 4.52 -0.89
CA ARG A 223 -4.71 5.89 -0.40
C ARG A 223 -5.60 6.26 0.79
N LEU A 224 -6.89 5.93 0.73
CA LEU A 224 -7.82 6.15 1.84
C LEU A 224 -7.42 5.35 3.09
N LEU A 225 -6.99 4.09 2.91
CA LEU A 225 -6.47 3.28 4.02
C LEU A 225 -5.13 3.82 4.55
N LEU A 226 -4.28 4.37 3.69
CA LEU A 226 -3.02 4.99 4.08
C LEU A 226 -3.26 6.24 4.91
N ASP A 227 -4.21 7.09 4.53
CA ASP A 227 -4.57 8.29 5.30
C ASP A 227 -4.97 7.91 6.73
N ARG A 228 -5.85 6.91 6.88
CA ARG A 228 -6.21 6.35 8.19
C ARG A 228 -4.98 5.89 8.97
N LEU A 229 -4.09 5.14 8.33
CA LEU A 229 -2.88 4.63 8.97
C LEU A 229 -1.93 5.78 9.39
N VAL A 230 -1.80 6.81 8.56
CA VAL A 230 -1.04 8.03 8.87
C VAL A 230 -1.61 8.72 10.09
N GLU A 231 -2.92 8.90 10.16
CA GLU A 231 -3.58 9.50 11.32
C GLU A 231 -3.38 8.67 12.59
N GLU A 232 -3.49 7.33 12.50
CA GLU A 232 -3.26 6.42 13.61
C GLU A 232 -1.82 6.51 14.14
N VAL A 233 -0.83 6.52 13.23
CA VAL A 233 0.58 6.59 13.60
C VAL A 233 0.94 7.99 14.09
N MET A 234 0.55 9.05 13.39
CA MET A 234 0.90 10.43 13.75
C MET A 234 0.14 10.93 14.99
N GLU A 235 -0.95 10.28 15.38
CA GLU A 235 -1.85 10.70 16.47
C GLU A 235 -2.49 12.07 16.21
N ARG A 236 -2.55 12.48 14.92
CA ARG A 236 -3.21 13.69 14.44
C ARG A 236 -3.53 13.57 12.94
N PRO A 237 -4.53 14.31 12.44
CA PRO A 237 -4.68 14.55 11.01
C PRO A 237 -3.40 15.15 10.42
N ALA A 238 -2.99 14.64 9.27
CA ALA A 238 -1.85 15.15 8.54
C ALA A 238 -2.12 15.05 7.04
N THR A 239 -1.82 16.13 6.33
CA THR A 239 -1.84 16.14 4.88
C THR A 239 -0.67 15.31 4.34
N ARG A 240 -0.79 14.82 3.10
CA ARG A 240 0.27 14.06 2.46
C ARG A 240 1.62 14.80 2.41
N ALA A 241 1.59 16.12 2.19
CA ALA A 241 2.79 16.96 2.19
C ALA A 241 3.45 17.02 3.57
N GLU A 242 2.65 17.10 4.64
CA GLU A 242 3.17 16.99 6.01
C GLU A 242 3.75 15.60 6.25
N THR A 243 3.03 14.53 5.92
CA THR A 243 3.50 13.14 6.13
C THR A 243 4.88 12.90 5.54
N VAL A 244 5.11 13.36 4.30
CA VAL A 244 6.41 13.28 3.62
C VAL A 244 7.52 13.95 4.44
N LYS A 245 7.25 15.11 5.02
CA LYS A 245 8.21 15.86 5.85
C LYS A 245 8.49 15.17 7.19
N TYR A 246 7.50 14.50 7.77
CA TYR A 246 7.60 13.87 9.08
C TYR A 246 8.23 12.47 9.06
N TYR A 247 8.32 11.80 7.91
CA TYR A 247 8.89 10.45 7.80
C TYR A 247 10.24 10.23 8.53
N PRO A 248 11.24 11.13 8.42
CA PRO A 248 12.49 11.02 9.17
C PRO A 248 12.29 11.05 10.69
N GLU A 249 11.41 11.92 11.19
CA GLU A 249 11.08 12.00 12.62
C GLU A 249 10.30 10.77 13.08
N LEU A 250 9.40 10.26 12.24
CA LEU A 250 8.63 9.05 12.50
C LEU A 250 9.53 7.81 12.62
N LEU A 251 10.62 7.72 11.85
CA LEU A 251 11.61 6.65 11.98
C LEU A 251 12.28 6.67 13.36
N ALA A 252 12.77 7.82 13.80
CA ALA A 252 13.37 7.96 15.12
C ALA A 252 12.37 7.62 16.23
N ARG A 253 11.14 8.12 16.12
CA ARG A 253 10.05 7.83 17.06
C ARG A 253 9.66 6.35 17.07
N LEU A 254 9.69 5.67 15.93
CA LEU A 254 9.46 4.23 15.82
C LEU A 254 10.51 3.46 16.62
N VAL A 255 11.80 3.75 16.42
CA VAL A 255 12.89 3.06 17.13
C VAL A 255 12.74 3.27 18.63
N GLU A 256 12.52 4.50 19.08
CA GLU A 256 12.34 4.83 20.49
C GLU A 256 11.12 4.13 21.11
N ARG A 257 9.92 4.27 20.52
CA ARG A 257 8.70 3.67 21.05
C ARG A 257 8.70 2.15 20.94
N GLY A 258 9.26 1.63 19.85
CA GLY A 258 9.33 0.19 19.59
C GLY A 258 10.26 -0.52 20.55
N VAL A 259 11.41 0.08 20.88
CA VAL A 259 12.32 -0.42 21.93
C VAL A 259 11.67 -0.30 23.30
N ALA A 260 11.05 0.85 23.63
CA ALA A 260 10.35 1.03 24.91
C ALA A 260 9.17 0.07 25.12
N ALA A 261 8.56 -0.42 24.03
CA ALA A 261 7.48 -1.39 24.06
C ALA A 261 7.94 -2.87 24.04
N ASP A 262 9.26 -3.12 24.07
CA ASP A 262 9.90 -4.43 23.87
C ASP A 262 9.48 -5.11 22.55
N ARG A 263 9.24 -4.30 21.51
CA ARG A 263 8.91 -4.78 20.16
C ARG A 263 10.12 -4.79 19.24
N LEU A 264 11.02 -3.83 19.40
CA LEU A 264 12.21 -3.67 18.57
C LEU A 264 13.48 -3.97 19.36
N ASP A 265 14.50 -4.47 18.66
CA ASP A 265 15.81 -4.74 19.25
C ASP A 265 16.47 -3.42 19.73
N PRO A 266 16.89 -3.31 21.01
CA PRO A 266 17.57 -2.12 21.53
C PRO A 266 18.81 -1.71 20.73
N ALA A 267 19.50 -2.64 20.06
CA ALA A 267 20.68 -2.36 19.26
C ALA A 267 20.38 -1.43 18.07
N LEU A 268 19.13 -1.37 17.59
CA LEU A 268 18.73 -0.45 16.52
C LEU A 268 18.90 1.03 16.88
N ARG A 269 18.81 1.38 18.18
CA ARG A 269 18.91 2.77 18.67
C ARG A 269 20.31 3.36 18.53
N GLY A 270 21.34 2.55 18.74
CA GLY A 270 22.74 3.00 18.76
C GLY A 270 23.60 2.56 17.58
N SER A 271 23.13 1.61 16.77
CA SER A 271 23.94 1.00 15.70
C SER A 271 23.86 1.72 14.35
N PHE A 272 22.98 2.71 14.21
CA PHE A 272 22.67 3.35 12.93
C PHE A 272 22.63 4.87 13.05
N ASP A 273 22.96 5.55 11.96
CA ASP A 273 22.66 6.97 11.78
C ASP A 273 21.20 7.14 11.32
N LEU A 274 20.29 7.34 12.28
CA LEU A 274 18.86 7.50 12.01
C LEU A 274 18.55 8.75 11.16
N LYS A 275 19.41 9.77 11.18
CA LYS A 275 19.22 10.97 10.36
C LYS A 275 19.51 10.66 8.89
N ALA A 276 20.59 9.93 8.62
CA ALA A 276 20.91 9.46 7.27
C ALA A 276 19.84 8.50 6.74
N LEU A 277 19.37 7.54 7.57
CA LEU A 277 18.29 6.63 7.19
C LEU A 277 16.97 7.37 6.93
N GLY A 278 16.62 8.33 7.78
CA GLY A 278 15.42 9.15 7.61
C GLY A 278 15.45 9.93 6.29
N ALA A 279 16.60 10.49 5.91
CA ALA A 279 16.78 11.18 4.62
C ALA A 279 16.75 10.24 3.39
N ALA A 280 17.03 8.95 3.59
CA ALA A 280 16.97 7.95 2.53
C ALA A 280 15.54 7.48 2.22
N LEU A 281 14.57 7.71 3.13
CA LEU A 281 13.18 7.33 2.91
C LEU A 281 12.60 7.99 1.65
N ARG A 282 11.73 7.25 0.96
CA ARG A 282 11.03 7.63 -0.27
C ARG A 282 9.52 7.48 -0.05
N PRO A 283 8.87 8.44 0.64
CA PRO A 283 7.43 8.40 0.93
C PRO A 283 6.55 8.23 -0.31
N GLU A 284 7.00 8.71 -1.47
CA GLU A 284 6.34 8.54 -2.76
C GLU A 284 6.11 7.07 -3.13
N ARG A 285 6.87 6.13 -2.56
CA ARG A 285 6.71 4.68 -2.80
C ARG A 285 5.52 4.08 -2.08
N ASP A 286 4.87 4.79 -1.16
CA ASP A 286 3.60 4.32 -0.58
C ASP A 286 2.51 4.18 -1.66
N ASP A 287 2.51 5.04 -2.68
CA ASP A 287 1.59 4.95 -3.81
C ASP A 287 1.81 3.70 -4.69
N MET A 288 2.94 3.02 -4.54
CA MET A 288 3.18 1.75 -5.24
C MET A 288 2.32 0.62 -4.69
N LEU A 289 1.81 0.73 -3.46
CA LEU A 289 0.95 -0.29 -2.86
C LEU A 289 -0.47 -0.21 -3.43
N ASP A 290 -1.02 -1.36 -3.77
CA ASP A 290 -2.44 -1.55 -4.04
C ASP A 290 -3.19 -1.88 -2.75
N TYR A 291 -4.53 -1.81 -2.79
CA TYR A 291 -5.35 -1.98 -1.59
C TYR A 291 -5.07 -3.30 -0.86
N LEU A 292 -5.01 -4.42 -1.59
CA LEU A 292 -4.70 -5.73 -1.00
C LEU A 292 -3.32 -5.76 -0.32
N GLY A 293 -2.33 -5.11 -0.93
CA GLY A 293 -0.97 -5.03 -0.41
C GLY A 293 -0.94 -4.25 0.89
N LEU A 294 -1.50 -3.04 0.90
CA LEU A 294 -1.55 -2.20 2.10
C LEU A 294 -2.41 -2.82 3.20
N GLN A 295 -3.57 -3.38 2.87
CA GLN A 295 -4.45 -4.09 3.81
C GLN A 295 -3.70 -5.26 4.46
N THR A 296 -2.95 -6.04 3.67
CA THR A 296 -2.13 -7.13 4.18
C THR A 296 -1.08 -6.63 5.18
N LEU A 297 -0.40 -5.52 4.88
CA LEU A 297 0.57 -4.91 5.80
C LEU A 297 -0.13 -4.43 7.08
N TYR A 298 -1.24 -3.71 6.93
CA TYR A 298 -2.03 -3.14 8.02
C TYR A 298 -2.52 -4.18 9.03
N ASP A 299 -3.05 -5.29 8.52
CA ASP A 299 -3.65 -6.32 9.37
C ASP A 299 -2.60 -7.11 10.13
N ARG A 300 -1.47 -7.40 9.47
CA ARG A 300 -0.57 -8.47 9.90
C ARG A 300 0.87 -8.01 10.17
N TYR A 301 1.45 -7.14 9.36
CA TYR A 301 2.91 -6.91 9.38
C TYR A 301 3.36 -5.68 10.19
N LEU A 302 2.56 -4.61 10.22
CA LEU A 302 2.97 -3.39 10.93
C LEU A 302 3.06 -3.64 12.43
N ILE A 303 4.15 -3.19 13.05
CA ILE A 303 4.36 -3.35 14.49
C ILE A 303 3.32 -2.55 15.28
N LYS A 304 2.79 -3.19 16.33
CA LYS A 304 1.85 -2.60 17.29
C LYS A 304 2.48 -2.51 18.66
N ASP A 305 2.20 -1.45 19.39
CA ASP A 305 2.55 -1.34 20.81
C ASP A 305 1.71 -2.31 21.66
N ARG A 306 1.94 -2.33 22.98
CA ARG A 306 1.19 -3.18 23.92
C ARG A 306 -0.27 -2.78 24.06
N ALA A 307 -0.62 -1.53 23.71
CA ALA A 307 -2.00 -1.04 23.68
C ALA A 307 -2.71 -1.33 22.35
N GLY A 308 -2.02 -1.98 21.40
CA GLY A 308 -2.59 -2.37 20.10
C GLY A 308 -2.50 -1.28 19.02
N ARG A 309 -1.88 -0.12 19.29
CA ARG A 309 -1.71 0.97 18.33
C ARG A 309 -0.57 0.67 17.37
N ARG A 310 -0.74 0.93 16.07
CA ARG A 310 0.34 0.74 15.08
C ARG A 310 1.41 1.82 15.27
N LEU A 311 2.67 1.42 15.14
CA LEU A 311 3.84 2.30 15.25
C LEU A 311 4.46 2.63 13.89
N GLU A 312 4.03 1.94 12.82
CA GLU A 312 4.73 1.92 11.53
C GLU A 312 3.85 2.36 10.37
N LEU A 313 4.48 3.09 9.44
CA LEU A 313 4.02 3.27 8.07
C LEU A 313 4.78 2.31 7.14
N PRO A 314 4.31 2.08 5.89
CA PRO A 314 4.94 1.11 5.00
C PRO A 314 6.45 1.37 4.77
N GLN A 315 6.87 2.61 4.52
CA GLN A 315 8.31 2.89 4.37
C GLN A 315 9.13 2.63 5.64
N LEU A 316 8.53 2.85 6.81
CA LEU A 316 9.19 2.57 8.08
C LEU A 316 9.34 1.07 8.32
N LEU A 317 8.36 0.26 7.90
CA LEU A 317 8.48 -1.19 7.90
C LEU A 317 9.64 -1.65 7.02
N TRP A 318 9.75 -1.13 5.78
CA TRP A 318 10.86 -1.50 4.90
C TRP A 318 12.21 -1.12 5.49
N MET A 319 12.31 0.08 6.09
CA MET A 319 13.52 0.55 6.74
C MET A 319 13.88 -0.27 7.98
N ARG A 320 12.90 -0.60 8.85
CA ARG A 320 13.13 -1.50 9.99
C ARG A 320 13.70 -2.84 9.54
N VAL A 321 13.09 -3.44 8.52
CA VAL A 321 13.54 -4.74 8.01
C VAL A 321 14.97 -4.65 7.50
N ALA A 322 15.28 -3.59 6.75
CA ALA A 322 16.62 -3.31 6.24
C ALA A 322 17.65 -3.10 7.37
N MET A 323 17.32 -2.32 8.39
CA MET A 323 18.15 -2.12 9.58
C MET A 323 18.39 -3.44 10.31
N GLY A 324 17.35 -4.24 10.54
CA GLY A 324 17.49 -5.53 11.21
C GLY A 324 18.41 -6.51 10.46
N LEU A 325 18.34 -6.52 9.12
CA LEU A 325 19.23 -7.34 8.29
C LEU A 325 20.69 -6.84 8.27
N ALA A 326 20.89 -5.54 8.42
CA ALA A 326 22.21 -4.90 8.41
C ALA A 326 22.88 -4.84 9.81
N LEU A 327 22.18 -5.25 10.88
CA LEU A 327 22.62 -5.05 12.27
C LEU A 327 24.00 -5.68 12.57
N ASN A 328 24.24 -6.87 12.04
CA ASN A 328 25.49 -7.62 12.22
C ASN A 328 26.53 -7.36 11.12
N HIS A 329 26.40 -6.26 10.35
CA HIS A 329 27.48 -5.86 9.45
C HIS A 329 28.64 -5.32 10.29
N ASN A 330 29.78 -6.02 10.24
CA ASN A 330 30.90 -5.82 11.17
C ASN A 330 31.83 -4.65 10.81
N GLU A 331 31.63 -4.02 9.66
CA GLU A 331 32.38 -2.83 9.27
C GLU A 331 31.68 -1.56 9.79
N GLU A 332 32.36 -0.86 10.68
CA GLU A 332 31.89 0.36 11.33
C GLU A 332 31.55 1.43 10.26
N GLY A 333 30.40 2.10 10.42
CA GLY A 333 29.88 3.06 9.43
C GLY A 333 29.12 2.45 8.24
N ARG A 334 29.40 1.19 7.84
CA ARG A 334 28.74 0.56 6.69
C ARG A 334 27.36 -0.02 6.97
N ARG A 335 26.98 -0.17 8.24
CA ARG A 335 25.62 -0.63 8.63
C ARG A 335 24.54 0.26 8.03
N THR A 336 24.69 1.57 8.17
CA THR A 336 23.76 2.56 7.62
C THR A 336 23.70 2.46 6.10
N GLU A 337 24.85 2.40 5.42
CA GLU A 337 24.90 2.26 3.95
C GLU A 337 24.18 0.99 3.46
N ARG A 338 24.43 -0.15 4.11
CA ARG A 338 23.76 -1.42 3.79
C ARG A 338 22.27 -1.39 4.08
N ALA A 339 21.84 -0.77 5.17
CA ALA A 339 20.43 -0.57 5.45
C ALA A 339 19.75 0.28 4.35
N ILE A 340 20.41 1.33 3.85
CA ILE A 340 19.89 2.11 2.72
C ILE A 340 19.79 1.25 1.45
N GLU A 341 20.81 0.46 1.13
CA GLU A 341 20.80 -0.44 -0.02
C GLU A 341 19.65 -1.46 0.05
N PHE A 342 19.47 -2.11 1.21
CA PHE A 342 18.40 -3.07 1.43
C PHE A 342 17.02 -2.39 1.41
N TYR A 343 16.89 -1.20 1.99
CA TYR A 343 15.66 -0.41 1.94
C TYR A 343 15.29 -0.08 0.49
N GLU A 344 16.27 0.37 -0.31
CA GLU A 344 16.06 0.70 -1.71
C GLU A 344 15.59 -0.51 -2.52
N LEU A 345 16.11 -1.70 -2.23
CA LEU A 345 15.71 -2.94 -2.87
C LEU A 345 14.30 -3.38 -2.47
N LEU A 346 13.95 -3.31 -1.18
CA LEU A 346 12.65 -3.72 -0.64
C LEU A 346 11.53 -2.75 -1.02
N SER A 347 11.72 -1.46 -0.77
CA SER A 347 10.68 -0.44 -0.98
C SER A 347 10.35 -0.18 -2.45
N SER A 348 11.26 -0.51 -3.37
CA SER A 348 11.02 -0.44 -4.82
C SER A 348 10.38 -1.72 -5.39
N PHE A 349 10.11 -2.72 -4.56
CA PHE A 349 9.57 -4.04 -4.93
C PHE A 349 10.41 -4.82 -5.95
N ARG A 350 11.69 -4.48 -6.14
CA ARG A 350 12.62 -5.28 -6.96
C ARG A 350 12.91 -6.64 -6.34
N PHE A 351 12.81 -6.73 -5.02
CA PHE A 351 12.86 -7.97 -4.27
C PHE A 351 12.01 -7.81 -3.02
N MET A 352 11.43 -8.91 -2.57
CA MET A 352 10.67 -8.95 -1.33
C MET A 352 11.16 -10.12 -0.49
N SER A 353 11.56 -9.83 0.75
CA SER A 353 11.96 -10.86 1.69
C SER A 353 10.78 -11.77 2.04
N SER A 354 11.11 -12.97 2.54
CA SER A 354 10.11 -13.90 3.01
C SER A 354 9.28 -13.33 4.17
N THR A 355 8.09 -13.88 4.38
CA THR A 355 7.19 -13.52 5.47
C THR A 355 7.88 -13.43 6.84
N PRO A 356 8.57 -14.47 7.37
CA PRO A 356 9.21 -14.39 8.69
C PRO A 356 10.26 -13.27 8.78
N THR A 357 10.99 -13.01 7.70
CA THR A 357 11.95 -11.90 7.64
C THR A 357 11.26 -10.54 7.78
N LEU A 358 10.16 -10.29 7.05
CA LEU A 358 9.41 -9.03 7.14
C LEU A 358 8.77 -8.82 8.52
N PHE A 359 8.26 -9.90 9.12
CA PHE A 359 7.63 -9.87 10.44
C PHE A 359 8.63 -9.59 11.56
N ASN A 360 9.77 -10.29 11.54
CA ASN A 360 10.62 -10.39 12.71
C ASN A 360 11.92 -9.59 12.60
N SER A 361 12.33 -9.13 11.41
CA SER A 361 13.56 -8.35 11.28
C SER A 361 13.49 -7.04 12.07
N GLY A 362 14.53 -6.79 12.87
CA GLY A 362 14.63 -5.62 13.75
C GLY A 362 13.81 -5.75 15.05
N THR A 363 13.19 -6.90 15.31
CA THR A 363 12.47 -7.18 16.56
C THR A 363 13.38 -7.86 17.58
N VAL A 364 12.97 -7.83 18.86
CA VAL A 364 13.70 -8.46 19.98
C VAL A 364 13.96 -9.96 19.73
N PHE A 365 13.04 -10.66 19.07
CA PHE A 365 13.20 -12.05 18.69
C PHE A 365 13.12 -12.20 17.16
N SER A 366 14.25 -11.98 16.50
CA SER A 366 14.38 -11.97 15.04
C SER A 366 14.47 -13.37 14.43
N GLN A 367 13.38 -14.16 14.46
CA GLN A 367 13.30 -15.42 13.71
C GLN A 367 13.04 -15.15 12.22
N LEU A 368 14.12 -15.03 11.45
CA LEU A 368 14.05 -14.59 10.05
C LEU A 368 13.67 -15.69 9.05
N SER A 369 13.82 -16.95 9.45
CA SER A 369 13.52 -18.15 8.66
C SER A 369 12.47 -18.98 9.37
N SER A 370 11.61 -19.65 8.59
CA SER A 370 10.53 -20.47 9.13
C SER A 370 10.32 -21.76 8.35
N CYS A 371 11.31 -22.25 7.61
CA CYS A 371 11.24 -23.51 6.87
C CYS A 371 12.37 -24.41 7.34
N TYR A 372 12.03 -25.60 7.85
CA TYR A 372 12.99 -26.51 8.44
C TYR A 372 12.81 -27.92 7.89
N LEU A 373 13.92 -28.64 7.79
CA LEU A 373 13.96 -30.05 7.43
C LEU A 373 14.63 -30.83 8.56
N SER A 374 14.07 -31.98 8.90
CA SER A 374 14.66 -32.92 9.85
C SER A 374 14.59 -34.34 9.31
N THR A 375 15.50 -35.19 9.78
CA THR A 375 15.46 -36.64 9.59
C THR A 375 15.18 -37.28 10.94
N VAL A 376 14.23 -38.20 10.98
CA VAL A 376 13.83 -38.89 12.21
C VAL A 376 14.66 -40.16 12.36
N ALA A 377 15.32 -40.33 13.52
CA ALA A 377 16.11 -41.52 13.81
C ALA A 377 15.21 -42.71 14.19
N ASP A 378 15.67 -43.95 13.95
CA ASP A 378 14.94 -45.20 14.24
C ASP A 378 15.14 -45.69 15.69
N ASP A 379 14.92 -44.79 16.65
CA ASP A 379 14.91 -45.08 18.07
C ASP A 379 13.91 -44.16 18.79
N LEU A 380 13.43 -44.59 19.96
CA LEU A 380 12.31 -43.90 20.62
C LEU A 380 12.69 -42.49 21.09
N ASP A 381 13.94 -42.30 21.54
CA ASP A 381 14.42 -40.98 21.97
C ASP A 381 14.56 -40.03 20.78
N GLY A 382 15.07 -40.52 19.65
CA GLY A 382 15.15 -39.79 18.39
C GLY A 382 13.77 -39.42 17.81
N ILE A 383 12.81 -40.35 17.86
CA ILE A 383 11.43 -40.10 17.41
C ILE A 383 10.78 -39.00 18.26
N TYR A 384 10.80 -39.12 19.60
CA TYR A 384 10.19 -38.13 20.47
C TYR A 384 10.98 -36.82 20.53
N GLY A 385 12.30 -36.86 20.31
CA GLY A 385 13.13 -35.69 20.08
C GLY A 385 12.69 -34.92 18.83
N ALA A 386 12.43 -35.61 17.72
CA ALA A 386 11.90 -34.97 16.52
C ALA A 386 10.50 -34.36 16.73
N VAL A 387 9.63 -35.02 17.51
CA VAL A 387 8.31 -34.45 17.89
C VAL A 387 8.48 -33.19 18.74
N HIS A 388 9.40 -33.20 19.71
CA HIS A 388 9.74 -32.04 20.51
C HIS A 388 10.22 -30.88 19.62
N ASP A 389 11.15 -31.15 18.70
CA ASP A 389 11.69 -30.14 17.78
C ASP A 389 10.61 -29.58 16.87
N ASN A 390 9.71 -30.44 16.36
CA ASN A 390 8.55 -30.01 15.59
C ASN A 390 7.68 -29.02 16.38
N ALA A 391 7.44 -29.28 17.67
CA ALA A 391 6.69 -28.36 18.52
C ALA A 391 7.43 -27.03 18.72
N MET A 392 8.74 -27.07 19.02
CA MET A 392 9.52 -25.87 19.28
C MET A 392 9.67 -24.98 18.05
N LEU A 393 9.89 -25.58 16.88
CA LEU A 393 10.00 -24.86 15.60
C LEU A 393 8.64 -24.31 15.15
N SER A 394 7.55 -25.04 15.41
CA SER A 394 6.19 -24.60 15.08
C SER A 394 5.70 -23.44 15.96
N LYS A 395 6.21 -23.30 17.19
CA LYS A 395 5.84 -22.24 18.14
C LYS A 395 5.85 -20.83 17.53
N TYR A 396 6.75 -20.60 16.58
CA TYR A 396 6.94 -19.31 15.90
C TYR A 396 6.60 -19.39 14.40
N ALA A 397 5.61 -20.20 14.05
CA ALA A 397 5.11 -20.36 12.68
C ALA A 397 6.10 -21.01 11.69
N GLY A 398 6.97 -21.91 12.18
CA GLY A 398 7.77 -22.79 11.33
C GLY A 398 6.90 -23.75 10.51
N GLY A 399 7.21 -23.91 9.23
CA GLY A 399 6.79 -25.02 8.38
C GLY A 399 7.87 -26.10 8.38
N LEU A 400 7.43 -27.35 8.43
CA LEU A 400 8.30 -28.50 8.73
C LEU A 400 8.25 -29.55 7.62
N GLY A 401 9.41 -30.07 7.24
CA GLY A 401 9.56 -31.28 6.46
C GLY A 401 10.29 -32.34 7.28
N ASN A 402 9.65 -33.49 7.52
CA ASN A 402 10.27 -34.59 8.26
C ASN A 402 10.51 -35.78 7.34
N ASP A 403 11.73 -36.27 7.26
CA ASP A 403 12.04 -37.56 6.67
C ASP A 403 11.81 -38.67 7.70
N TRP A 404 10.82 -39.53 7.41
CA TRP A 404 10.42 -40.67 8.24
C TRP A 404 10.95 -42.01 7.71
N THR A 405 11.67 -42.00 6.59
CA THR A 405 12.20 -43.20 5.94
C THR A 405 13.05 -44.08 6.86
N PRO A 406 13.89 -43.54 7.78
CA PRO A 406 14.71 -44.39 8.63
C PRO A 406 13.90 -45.23 9.63
N VAL A 407 12.72 -44.77 10.05
CA VAL A 407 11.93 -45.42 11.11
C VAL A 407 11.36 -46.75 10.61
N ARG A 408 11.62 -47.84 11.34
CA ARG A 408 11.30 -49.20 10.89
C ARG A 408 9.81 -49.45 10.63
N ALA A 409 9.53 -50.18 9.55
CA ALA A 409 8.19 -50.55 9.13
C ALA A 409 7.47 -51.53 10.07
N MET A 410 6.16 -51.68 9.87
CA MET A 410 5.31 -52.62 10.60
C MET A 410 5.84 -54.05 10.54
N GLY A 411 5.78 -54.77 11.67
CA GLY A 411 6.24 -56.15 11.79
C GLY A 411 7.73 -56.32 12.10
N SER A 412 8.52 -55.24 12.00
CA SER A 412 9.95 -55.24 12.36
C SER A 412 10.17 -55.61 13.83
N TYR A 413 11.23 -56.37 14.12
CA TYR A 413 11.56 -56.77 15.48
C TYR A 413 12.05 -55.58 16.33
N ILE A 414 11.64 -55.54 17.60
CA ILE A 414 12.10 -54.54 18.57
C ILE A 414 12.96 -55.23 19.63
N GLN A 415 14.25 -54.95 19.60
CA GLN A 415 15.19 -55.40 20.62
C GLN A 415 14.85 -54.76 21.98
N GLY A 416 14.88 -55.56 23.05
CA GLY A 416 14.54 -55.11 24.40
C GLY A 416 13.11 -55.50 24.82
N THR A 417 12.09 -55.05 24.09
CA THR A 417 10.69 -55.43 24.39
C THR A 417 10.32 -56.82 23.86
N GLY A 418 11.05 -57.33 22.87
CA GLY A 418 10.79 -58.61 22.22
C GLY A 418 9.53 -58.61 21.32
N GLY A 419 8.93 -57.45 21.11
CA GLY A 419 7.72 -57.26 20.30
C GLY A 419 8.00 -56.96 18.83
N LYS A 420 6.93 -56.61 18.11
CA LYS A 420 6.96 -56.17 16.71
C LYS A 420 6.48 -54.72 16.60
N SER A 421 7.15 -53.93 15.75
CA SER A 421 6.79 -52.57 15.41
C SER A 421 5.39 -52.49 14.80
N GLN A 422 4.68 -51.41 15.10
CA GLN A 422 3.41 -51.05 14.47
C GLN A 422 3.61 -50.09 13.27
N GLY A 423 4.87 -49.87 12.87
CA GLY A 423 5.23 -49.01 11.74
C GLY A 423 5.24 -47.53 12.09
N VAL A 424 5.34 -46.70 11.06
CA VAL A 424 5.47 -45.24 11.19
C VAL A 424 4.16 -44.52 11.56
N VAL A 425 3.01 -45.09 11.18
CA VAL A 425 1.72 -44.39 11.26
C VAL A 425 1.29 -43.98 12.67
N PRO A 426 1.47 -44.80 13.73
CA PRO A 426 1.18 -44.35 15.10
C PRO A 426 1.99 -43.11 15.53
N PHE A 427 3.26 -43.01 15.11
CA PHE A 427 4.08 -41.85 15.41
C PHE A 427 3.69 -40.62 14.57
N LEU A 428 3.35 -40.83 13.30
CA LEU A 428 2.82 -39.77 12.43
C LEU A 428 1.52 -39.17 12.98
N ARG A 429 0.69 -39.97 13.67
CA ARG A 429 -0.48 -39.46 14.38
C ARG A 429 -0.11 -38.54 15.55
N VAL A 430 0.95 -38.84 16.30
CA VAL A 430 1.46 -37.93 17.33
C VAL A 430 1.92 -36.61 16.70
N VAL A 431 2.58 -36.65 15.53
CA VAL A 431 2.95 -35.44 14.79
C VAL A 431 1.74 -34.65 14.32
N ASN A 432 0.70 -35.32 13.80
CA ASN A 432 -0.56 -34.69 13.43
C ASN A 432 -1.15 -33.88 14.60
N ASP A 433 -1.29 -34.53 15.75
CA ASP A 433 -1.91 -33.89 16.91
C ASP A 433 -1.01 -32.81 17.51
N THR A 434 0.31 -32.94 17.40
CA THR A 434 1.27 -31.89 17.75
C THR A 434 1.12 -30.66 16.86
N ALA A 435 0.94 -30.84 15.55
CA ALA A 435 0.73 -29.73 14.62
C ALA A 435 -0.56 -28.95 14.95
N VAL A 436 -1.63 -29.66 15.32
CA VAL A 436 -2.90 -29.07 15.78
C VAL A 436 -2.72 -28.37 17.12
N ALA A 437 -1.95 -28.94 18.06
CA ALA A 437 -1.74 -28.35 19.37
C ALA A 437 -0.97 -27.03 19.31
N VAL A 438 0.07 -26.95 18.46
CA VAL A 438 1.01 -25.82 18.46
C VAL A 438 0.60 -24.67 17.52
N ASN A 439 -0.27 -24.92 16.53
CA ASN A 439 -1.03 -23.92 15.74
C ASN A 439 -0.34 -22.56 15.47
N GLN A 440 0.96 -22.59 15.16
CA GLN A 440 1.78 -21.41 14.84
C GLN A 440 1.57 -20.20 15.76
N GLY A 441 1.44 -20.42 17.07
CA GLY A 441 1.19 -19.36 18.05
C GLY A 441 -0.16 -18.65 17.89
N GLY A 442 -1.17 -19.35 17.37
CA GLY A 442 -2.55 -18.89 17.20
C GLY A 442 -2.80 -18.03 15.96
N LYS A 443 -1.79 -17.79 15.11
CA LYS A 443 -1.92 -16.93 13.92
C LYS A 443 -2.36 -17.69 12.66
N ARG A 444 -1.96 -18.95 12.49
CA ARG A 444 -2.26 -19.81 11.33
C ARG A 444 -2.24 -21.30 11.75
N LYS A 445 -2.88 -22.18 10.97
CA LYS A 445 -2.79 -23.63 11.21
C LYS A 445 -1.34 -24.10 11.06
N GLY A 446 -0.89 -24.97 11.99
CA GLY A 446 0.40 -25.67 11.86
C GLY A 446 0.47 -26.44 10.56
N ALA A 447 1.63 -26.46 9.91
CA ALA A 447 1.85 -27.18 8.66
C ALA A 447 3.14 -28.00 8.75
N VAL A 448 3.00 -29.31 8.63
CA VAL A 448 4.10 -30.27 8.62
C VAL A 448 3.88 -31.26 7.50
N CYS A 449 4.95 -31.57 6.75
CA CYS A 449 4.95 -32.54 5.69
C CYS A 449 5.87 -33.70 6.07
N SER A 450 5.33 -34.90 6.14
CA SER A 450 6.12 -36.12 6.31
C SER A 450 6.49 -36.69 4.95
N TYR A 451 7.73 -37.12 4.82
CA TYR A 451 8.29 -37.76 3.63
C TYR A 451 8.61 -39.22 3.93
N LEU A 452 8.35 -40.08 2.95
CA LEU A 452 8.64 -41.50 3.05
C LEU A 452 9.11 -42.05 1.69
N GLU A 453 10.21 -42.81 1.68
CA GLU A 453 10.69 -43.43 0.45
C GLU A 453 9.77 -44.54 -0.08
N THR A 454 9.76 -44.70 -1.40
CA THR A 454 8.76 -45.54 -2.10
C THR A 454 8.97 -47.04 -1.89
N TRP A 455 10.13 -47.47 -1.41
CA TRP A 455 10.40 -48.87 -1.05
C TRP A 455 10.05 -49.17 0.41
N HIS A 456 9.63 -48.18 1.21
CA HIS A 456 9.37 -48.41 2.62
C HIS A 456 8.20 -49.38 2.84
N GLY A 457 8.32 -50.31 3.79
CA GLY A 457 7.30 -51.34 4.06
C GLY A 457 5.91 -50.80 4.40
N ASP A 458 5.83 -49.60 4.95
CA ASP A 458 4.55 -48.92 5.29
C ASP A 458 4.04 -47.97 4.18
N VAL A 459 4.65 -47.93 2.99
CA VAL A 459 4.35 -46.92 1.95
C VAL A 459 2.88 -46.95 1.48
N GLU A 460 2.25 -48.12 1.45
CA GLU A 460 0.85 -48.26 1.03
C GLU A 460 -0.10 -47.65 2.06
N GLU A 461 0.16 -47.88 3.36
CA GLU A 461 -0.60 -47.25 4.43
C GLU A 461 -0.38 -45.73 4.47
N PHE A 462 0.87 -45.30 4.24
CA PHE A 462 1.26 -43.91 4.22
C PHE A 462 0.48 -43.10 3.16
N GLN A 463 0.24 -43.67 1.98
CA GLN A 463 -0.56 -43.04 0.91
C GLN A 463 -2.03 -42.82 1.31
N ASP A 464 -2.54 -43.63 2.24
CA ASP A 464 -3.94 -43.62 2.67
C ASP A 464 -4.22 -42.67 3.85
N LEU A 465 -3.18 -42.09 4.46
CA LEU A 465 -3.27 -41.26 5.66
C LEU A 465 -4.24 -40.08 5.56
N ARG A 466 -4.49 -39.59 4.35
CA ARG A 466 -5.33 -38.41 4.07
C ARG A 466 -6.72 -38.75 3.53
N LYS A 467 -7.07 -40.03 3.39
CA LYS A 467 -8.40 -40.44 2.91
C LYS A 467 -9.48 -40.02 3.92
N ASN A 468 -10.60 -39.49 3.43
CA ASN A 468 -11.74 -39.06 4.25
C ASN A 468 -12.51 -40.21 4.93
N THR A 469 -12.26 -41.46 4.51
CA THR A 469 -12.95 -42.65 5.00
C THR A 469 -11.95 -43.73 5.40
N GLY A 470 -12.33 -44.59 6.33
CA GLY A 470 -11.54 -45.73 6.82
C GLY A 470 -11.39 -45.71 8.33
N ASP A 471 -10.43 -46.46 8.85
CA ASP A 471 -10.11 -46.44 10.29
C ASP A 471 -9.38 -45.15 10.65
N GLU A 472 -10.03 -44.32 11.47
CA GLU A 472 -9.51 -43.04 11.97
C GLU A 472 -8.18 -43.19 12.71
N ARG A 473 -7.90 -44.37 13.27
CA ARG A 473 -6.63 -44.61 13.96
C ARG A 473 -5.42 -44.59 13.02
N ARG A 474 -5.66 -44.70 11.71
CA ARG A 474 -4.65 -44.75 10.64
C ARG A 474 -4.81 -43.54 9.71
N ARG A 475 -5.22 -42.39 10.25
CA ARG A 475 -5.42 -41.13 9.52
C ARG A 475 -4.69 -39.98 10.20
N THR A 476 -4.25 -39.03 9.36
CA THR A 476 -3.59 -37.78 9.79
C THR A 476 -4.10 -36.64 8.90
N HIS A 477 -5.26 -36.08 9.25
CA HIS A 477 -5.95 -35.08 8.43
C HIS A 477 -5.26 -33.71 8.42
N ASP A 478 -4.48 -33.39 9.45
CA ASP A 478 -3.85 -32.09 9.66
C ASP A 478 -2.36 -32.08 9.29
N MET A 479 -1.83 -33.21 8.82
CA MET A 479 -0.48 -33.36 8.31
C MET A 479 -0.47 -33.52 6.80
N ASN A 480 0.56 -33.02 6.11
CA ASN A 480 0.81 -33.29 4.70
C ASN A 480 1.71 -34.53 4.55
N THR A 481 1.57 -35.23 3.42
CA THR A 481 2.39 -36.38 3.07
C THR A 481 3.02 -36.18 1.69
N ALA A 482 4.23 -36.67 1.52
CA ALA A 482 4.95 -36.64 0.25
C ALA A 482 5.74 -37.93 0.05
N ASN A 483 5.70 -38.48 -1.16
CA ASN A 483 6.53 -39.62 -1.53
C ASN A 483 7.92 -39.14 -1.93
N TRP A 484 8.95 -39.75 -1.37
CA TRP A 484 10.32 -39.59 -1.81
C TRP A 484 10.66 -40.69 -2.83
N VAL A 485 10.60 -40.34 -4.10
CA VAL A 485 10.59 -41.32 -5.21
C VAL A 485 12.01 -41.49 -5.77
N PRO A 486 12.66 -42.65 -5.59
CA PRO A 486 13.93 -42.91 -6.24
C PRO A 486 13.74 -43.14 -7.75
N ASP A 487 14.70 -42.70 -8.55
CA ASP A 487 14.68 -42.87 -10.02
C ASP A 487 14.45 -44.33 -10.45
N LEU A 488 14.97 -45.30 -9.68
CA LEU A 488 14.79 -46.73 -9.95
C LEU A 488 13.31 -47.14 -9.96
N PHE A 489 12.49 -46.59 -9.06
CA PHE A 489 11.05 -46.85 -9.07
C PHE A 489 10.43 -46.44 -10.41
N MET A 490 10.79 -45.25 -10.90
CA MET A 490 10.30 -44.74 -12.18
C MET A 490 10.80 -45.58 -13.38
N GLN A 491 12.00 -46.14 -13.30
CA GLN A 491 12.51 -47.09 -14.30
C GLN A 491 11.69 -48.39 -14.30
N ARG A 492 11.39 -48.95 -13.12
CA ARG A 492 10.55 -50.15 -12.97
C ARG A 492 9.13 -49.94 -13.47
N VAL A 493 8.54 -48.77 -13.21
CA VAL A 493 7.24 -48.37 -13.76
C VAL A 493 7.26 -48.36 -15.29
N ARG A 494 8.30 -47.77 -15.92
CA ARG A 494 8.44 -47.77 -17.39
C ARG A 494 8.61 -49.16 -17.97
N ALA A 495 9.38 -50.02 -17.30
CA ALA A 495 9.61 -51.40 -17.70
C ALA A 495 8.44 -52.34 -17.35
N ARG A 496 7.44 -51.88 -16.59
CA ARG A 496 6.33 -52.69 -16.03
C ARG A 496 6.83 -53.87 -15.19
N GLU A 497 7.88 -53.63 -14.41
CA GLU A 497 8.50 -54.61 -13.53
C GLU A 497 7.93 -54.55 -12.11
N GLY A 498 8.19 -55.61 -11.33
CA GLY A 498 7.84 -55.65 -9.92
C GLY A 498 8.66 -54.64 -9.09
N TRP A 499 8.05 -54.19 -7.99
CA TRP A 499 8.67 -53.36 -6.97
C TRP A 499 8.64 -54.10 -5.63
N THR A 500 9.75 -54.05 -4.90
CA THR A 500 9.90 -54.73 -3.61
C THR A 500 9.85 -53.70 -2.50
N LEU A 501 9.07 -54.01 -1.47
CA LEU A 501 8.99 -53.25 -0.21
C LEU A 501 9.80 -53.96 0.87
#